data_AF-A0A5A9PFN6-F1
#
_entry.id   AF-A0A5A9PFN6-F1
#
_cell.length_a   1.000
_cell.length_b   1.000
_cell.length_c   1.000
_cell.angle_alpha   90.00
_cell.angle_beta   90.00
_cell.angle_gamma   90.00
#
_symmetry.space_group_name_H-M   'P 1'
#
loop_
_entity.id
_entity.type
_entity.pdbx_description
1 polymer ?
#
loop_
_entity_poly.entity_id
_entity_poly.type
_entity_poly.pdbx_seq_one_letter_code
_entity_poly.pdbx_strand_id
1 'polypeptide(L)'
;MTDTALGQTRVATRLLESTPSDSTFDPAALGTKLLRKAESLLVTEKEQKSIERENALRERAPPLKLSGLSVQELQDLCKDLHQKIDIVDEARYDLTIKVARNEAEILSLTQKIYELKGKMKRPILKRVKKSADAVLGALTDNRVTKADFKANLKTVKKEEEKKEEVTDWRKNVEAMSGMEGRKKLFDAGQ
;
A
#
# COMPACT_ATOMS: atom_id res chain seq x y z
N MET A 1 -27.79 -59.33 19.51
CA MET A 1 -26.81 -59.15 18.43
C MET A 1 -27.14 -57.85 17.71
N THR A 2 -26.70 -56.73 18.27
CA THR A 2 -27.00 -55.39 17.74
C THR A 2 -25.86 -54.47 18.15
N ASP A 3 -24.80 -54.37 17.34
CA ASP A 3 -24.08 -53.11 17.14
C ASP A 3 -23.00 -53.26 16.07
N THR A 4 -23.37 -53.14 14.80
CA THR A 4 -22.38 -52.97 13.70
C THR A 4 -22.89 -52.02 12.61
N ALA A 5 -24.04 -51.37 12.79
CA ALA A 5 -24.63 -50.49 11.77
C ALA A 5 -24.36 -48.99 11.98
N LEU A 6 -23.83 -48.56 13.13
CA LEU A 6 -23.53 -47.14 13.41
C LEU A 6 -22.09 -46.73 13.04
N GLY A 7 -21.21 -47.68 12.72
CA GLY A 7 -19.81 -47.43 12.39
C GLY A 7 -19.56 -46.98 10.94
N GLN A 8 -20.41 -47.38 10.00
CA GLN A 8 -20.21 -47.05 8.57
C GLN A 8 -20.87 -45.73 8.15
N THR A 9 -21.91 -45.27 8.87
CA THR A 9 -22.60 -44.00 8.54
C THR A 9 -21.80 -42.76 8.97
N ARG A 10 -20.85 -42.90 9.90
CA ARG A 10 -19.98 -41.78 10.36
C ARG A 10 -18.76 -41.52 9.50
N VAL A 11 -18.32 -42.50 8.70
CA VAL A 11 -17.16 -42.32 7.81
C VAL A 11 -17.58 -41.65 6.50
N ALA A 12 -18.81 -41.91 6.03
CA ALA A 12 -19.36 -41.26 4.83
C ALA A 12 -19.75 -39.78 5.04
N THR A 13 -19.98 -39.34 6.28
CA THR A 13 -20.29 -37.93 6.60
C THR A 13 -19.07 -37.03 6.73
N ARG A 14 -17.85 -37.59 6.70
CA ARG A 14 -16.60 -36.80 6.85
C ARG A 14 -15.83 -36.55 5.56
N LEU A 15 -16.34 -37.02 4.42
CA LEU A 15 -15.71 -36.88 3.11
C LEU A 15 -16.44 -35.90 2.16
N LEU A 16 -17.36 -35.09 2.70
CA LEU A 16 -18.11 -34.08 1.94
C LEU A 16 -17.94 -32.64 2.46
N GLU A 17 -16.96 -32.40 3.34
CA GLU A 17 -16.58 -31.06 3.79
C GLU A 17 -15.11 -30.71 3.44
N SER A 18 -14.63 -31.18 2.31
CA SER A 18 -13.42 -30.66 1.70
C SER A 18 -13.70 -30.14 0.31
N THR A 19 -14.63 -29.19 0.20
CA THR A 19 -14.46 -28.16 -0.83
C THR A 19 -13.27 -27.32 -0.38
N PRO A 20 -12.14 -27.28 -1.11
CA PRO A 20 -11.21 -26.19 -0.91
C PRO A 20 -12.02 -24.92 -1.19
N SER A 21 -12.14 -24.03 -0.21
CA SER A 21 -12.66 -22.68 -0.43
C SER A 21 -11.63 -21.96 -1.30
N ASP A 22 -11.66 -22.27 -2.59
CA ASP A 22 -10.78 -21.68 -3.58
C ASP A 22 -11.12 -20.19 -3.67
N SER A 23 -10.10 -19.38 -3.41
CA SER A 23 -10.08 -17.93 -3.60
C SER A 23 -11.11 -17.11 -2.79
N THR A 24 -10.77 -16.79 -1.55
CA THR A 24 -11.27 -15.55 -0.95
C THR A 24 -10.81 -14.37 -1.81
N PHE A 25 -11.68 -13.90 -2.70
CA PHE A 25 -11.54 -12.60 -3.33
C PHE A 25 -11.48 -11.56 -2.21
N ASP A 26 -10.30 -11.05 -1.91
CA ASP A 26 -10.10 -9.96 -0.97
C ASP A 26 -10.20 -8.62 -1.73
N PRO A 27 -11.32 -7.89 -1.60
CA PRO A 27 -11.50 -6.63 -2.30
C PRO A 27 -10.48 -5.57 -1.87
N ALA A 28 -9.95 -5.64 -0.64
CA ALA A 28 -8.94 -4.72 -0.14
C ALA A 28 -7.57 -4.99 -0.77
N ALA A 29 -7.20 -6.27 -0.93
CA ALA A 29 -5.99 -6.66 -1.67
C ALA A 29 -6.07 -6.22 -3.14
N LEU A 30 -7.23 -6.39 -3.79
CA LEU A 30 -7.44 -5.89 -5.15
C LEU A 30 -7.38 -4.35 -5.22
N GLY A 31 -8.08 -3.64 -4.33
CA GLY A 31 -8.05 -2.18 -4.28
C GLY A 31 -6.65 -1.62 -4.10
N THR A 32 -5.84 -2.25 -3.24
CA THR A 32 -4.43 -1.88 -3.06
C THR A 32 -3.61 -2.09 -4.34
N LYS A 33 -3.81 -3.20 -5.06
CA LYS A 33 -3.13 -3.46 -6.35
C LYS A 33 -3.54 -2.45 -7.41
N LEU A 34 -4.82 -2.09 -7.48
CA LEU A 34 -5.34 -1.09 -8.41
C LEU A 34 -4.74 0.30 -8.12
N LEU A 35 -4.69 0.73 -6.86
CA LEU A 35 -4.09 2.01 -6.49
C LEU A 35 -2.60 2.07 -6.83
N ARG A 36 -1.83 1.00 -6.55
CA ARG A 36 -0.42 0.94 -6.95
C ARG A 36 -0.24 1.03 -8.46
N LYS A 37 -1.11 0.36 -9.23
CA LYS A 37 -1.05 0.45 -10.70
C LYS A 37 -1.43 1.85 -11.18
N ALA A 38 -2.46 2.47 -10.61
CA ALA A 38 -2.88 3.83 -10.93
C ALA A 38 -1.78 4.86 -10.63
N GLU A 39 -1.08 4.73 -9.50
CA GLU A 39 0.07 5.55 -9.15
C GLU A 39 1.19 5.42 -10.18
N SER A 40 1.55 4.18 -10.55
CA SER A 40 2.55 3.93 -11.59
C SER A 40 2.14 4.56 -12.94
N LEU A 41 0.88 4.41 -13.35
CA LEU A 41 0.38 5.00 -14.60
C LEU A 41 0.38 6.54 -14.54
N LEU A 42 0.04 7.14 -13.40
CA LEU A 42 0.06 8.58 -13.21
C LEU A 42 1.48 9.16 -13.33
N VAL A 43 2.49 8.44 -12.82
CA VAL A 43 3.90 8.83 -12.98
C VAL A 43 4.31 8.78 -14.45
N THR A 44 3.98 7.68 -15.14
CA THR A 44 4.27 7.55 -16.58
C THR A 44 3.58 8.63 -17.41
N GLU A 45 2.31 8.94 -17.12
CA GLU A 45 1.57 10.00 -17.81
C GLU A 45 2.20 11.38 -17.59
N LYS A 46 2.66 11.68 -16.38
CA LYS A 46 3.35 12.95 -16.08
C LYS A 46 4.65 13.09 -16.85
N GLU A 47 5.44 12.01 -16.92
CA GLU A 47 6.68 12.00 -17.69
C GLU A 47 6.40 12.20 -19.18
N GLN A 48 5.42 11.48 -19.72
CA GLN A 48 5.01 11.61 -21.12
C GLN A 48 4.54 13.03 -21.45
N LYS A 49 3.75 13.66 -20.58
CA LYS A 49 3.33 15.06 -20.72
C LYS A 49 4.50 16.04 -20.68
N SER A 50 5.54 15.76 -19.88
CA SER A 50 6.76 16.57 -19.84
C SER A 50 7.52 16.48 -21.17
N ILE A 51 7.69 15.27 -21.71
CA ILE A 51 8.34 15.02 -22.99
C ILE A 51 7.57 15.69 -24.14
N GLU A 52 6.24 15.55 -24.17
CA GLU A 52 5.39 16.18 -25.17
C GLU A 52 5.47 17.70 -25.12
N ARG A 53 5.50 18.28 -23.91
CA ARG A 53 5.70 19.73 -23.71
C ARG A 53 7.05 20.18 -24.29
N GLU A 54 8.12 19.48 -23.96
CA GLU A 54 9.46 19.79 -24.46
C GLU A 54 9.53 19.69 -25.99
N ASN A 55 8.96 18.63 -26.58
CA ASN A 55 8.91 18.45 -28.03
C ASN A 55 8.11 19.58 -28.72
N ALA A 56 6.95 19.94 -28.17
CA ALA A 56 6.15 21.04 -28.69
C ALA A 56 6.87 22.40 -28.59
N LEU A 57 7.65 22.63 -27.52
CA LEU A 57 8.46 23.84 -27.38
C LEU A 57 9.63 23.86 -28.37
N ARG A 58 10.30 22.73 -28.61
CA ARG A 58 11.38 22.63 -29.61
C ARG A 58 10.90 22.95 -31.02
N GLU A 59 9.68 22.54 -31.37
CA GLU A 59 9.08 22.83 -32.67
C GLU A 59 8.65 24.30 -32.79
N ARG A 60 7.95 24.83 -31.77
CA ARG A 60 7.36 26.17 -31.82
C ARG A 60 8.36 27.30 -31.54
N ALA A 61 9.36 27.04 -30.71
CA ALA A 61 10.34 28.01 -30.27
C ALA A 61 11.75 27.37 -30.27
N PRO A 62 12.30 27.04 -31.45
CA PRO A 62 13.63 26.47 -31.55
C PRO A 62 14.70 27.47 -31.05
N PRO A 63 15.85 26.99 -30.56
CA PRO A 63 16.94 27.86 -30.11
C PRO A 63 17.39 28.83 -31.22
N LEU A 64 17.52 30.10 -30.86
CA LEU A 64 17.93 31.14 -31.80
C LEU A 64 19.40 30.98 -32.19
N LYS A 65 19.67 30.94 -33.49
CA LYS A 65 21.03 30.94 -34.04
C LYS A 65 21.34 32.34 -34.55
N LEU A 66 22.12 33.08 -33.78
CA LEU A 66 22.47 34.47 -34.10
C LEU A 66 23.82 34.60 -34.81
N SER A 67 24.64 33.53 -34.79
CA SER A 67 25.95 33.52 -35.42
C SER A 67 25.84 33.56 -36.95
N GLY A 68 26.58 34.47 -37.58
CA GLY A 68 26.67 34.57 -39.04
C GLY A 68 25.55 35.37 -39.70
N LEU A 69 24.62 35.96 -38.93
CA LEU A 69 23.62 36.89 -39.45
C LEU A 69 24.24 38.28 -39.66
N SER A 70 23.86 38.93 -40.76
CA SER A 70 24.12 40.34 -40.99
C SER A 70 23.27 41.23 -40.08
N VAL A 71 23.65 42.52 -39.97
CA VAL A 71 22.90 43.49 -39.15
C VAL A 71 21.45 43.62 -39.61
N GLN A 72 21.20 43.58 -40.92
CA GLN A 72 19.85 43.69 -41.48
C GLN A 72 19.00 42.48 -41.11
N GLU A 73 19.52 41.26 -41.31
CA GLU A 73 18.81 40.02 -40.95
C GLU A 73 18.52 39.94 -39.46
N LEU A 74 19.42 40.46 -38.61
CA LEU A 74 19.19 40.54 -37.17
C LEU A 74 18.06 41.52 -36.82
N GLN A 75 18.01 42.68 -37.47
CA GLN A 75 16.94 43.66 -37.27
C GLN A 75 15.58 43.11 -37.70
N ASP A 76 15.53 42.39 -38.83
CA ASP A 76 14.30 41.80 -39.33
C ASP A 76 13.83 40.65 -38.43
N LEU A 77 14.75 39.81 -37.94
CA LEU A 77 14.45 38.79 -36.92
C LEU A 77 13.88 39.41 -35.63
N CYS A 78 14.43 40.53 -35.17
CA CYS A 78 13.92 41.24 -33.98
C CYS A 78 12.48 41.73 -34.18
N LYS A 79 12.16 42.28 -35.36
CA LYS A 79 10.79 42.72 -35.68
C LYS A 79 9.82 41.53 -35.75
N ASP A 80 10.23 40.44 -36.39
CA ASP A 80 9.43 39.22 -36.49
C ASP A 80 9.14 38.60 -35.12
N LEU A 81 10.15 38.53 -34.25
CA LEU A 81 9.98 38.03 -32.88
C LEU A 81 9.05 38.92 -32.07
N HIS A 82 9.16 40.24 -32.22
CA HIS A 82 8.28 41.19 -31.54
C HIS A 82 6.81 40.97 -31.94
N GLN A 83 6.53 40.88 -33.25
CA GLN A 83 5.17 40.61 -33.73
C GLN A 83 4.65 39.24 -33.25
N LYS A 84 5.51 38.21 -33.22
CA LYS A 84 5.13 36.88 -32.72
C LYS A 84 4.79 36.91 -31.23
N ILE A 85 5.47 37.72 -30.42
CA ILE A 85 5.19 37.87 -28.99
C ILE A 85 3.76 38.39 -28.79
N ASP A 86 3.35 39.41 -29.54
CA ASP A 86 2.00 39.98 -29.42
C ASP A 86 0.92 38.93 -29.72
N ILE A 87 1.08 38.19 -30.82
CA ILE A 87 0.14 37.13 -31.22
C ILE A 87 0.07 36.01 -30.17
N VAL A 88 1.23 35.58 -29.66
CA VAL A 88 1.30 34.50 -28.66
C VAL A 88 0.72 34.96 -27.33
N ASP A 89 0.92 36.21 -26.92
CA ASP A 89 0.36 36.72 -25.66
C ASP A 89 -1.16 36.87 -25.75
N GLU A 90 -1.71 37.30 -26.88
CA GLU A 90 -3.15 37.29 -27.13
C GLU A 90 -3.73 35.87 -27.00
N ALA A 91 -3.13 34.89 -27.67
CA ALA A 91 -3.55 33.50 -27.57
C ALA A 91 -3.43 32.95 -26.13
N ARG A 92 -2.37 33.33 -25.40
CA ARG A 92 -2.18 32.97 -23.98
C ARG A 92 -3.26 33.59 -23.10
N TYR A 93 -3.63 34.85 -23.35
CA TYR A 93 -4.70 35.54 -22.62
C TYR A 93 -6.04 34.81 -22.81
N ASP A 94 -6.42 34.51 -24.06
CA ASP A 94 -7.64 33.77 -24.37
C ASP A 94 -7.71 32.41 -23.68
N LEU A 95 -6.60 31.66 -23.69
CA LEU A 95 -6.50 30.38 -23.01
C LEU A 95 -6.64 30.54 -21.50
N THR A 96 -6.04 31.56 -20.92
CA THR A 96 -6.12 31.84 -19.47
C THR A 96 -7.56 32.10 -19.05
N ILE A 97 -8.30 32.89 -19.83
CA ILE A 97 -9.72 33.16 -19.57
C ILE A 97 -10.56 31.89 -19.69
N LYS A 98 -10.31 31.04 -20.69
CA LYS A 98 -11.02 29.75 -20.83
C LYS A 98 -10.77 28.83 -19.64
N VAL A 99 -9.52 28.72 -19.19
CA VAL A 99 -9.16 27.95 -17.99
C VAL A 99 -9.86 28.50 -16.75
N ALA A 100 -9.81 29.81 -16.53
CA ALA A 100 -10.46 30.44 -15.37
C ALA A 100 -11.98 30.21 -15.34
N ARG A 101 -12.65 30.23 -16.51
CA ARG A 101 -14.08 29.90 -16.62
C ARG A 101 -14.35 28.46 -16.22
N ASN A 102 -13.53 27.52 -16.68
CA ASN A 102 -13.66 26.11 -16.33
C ASN A 102 -13.41 25.87 -14.83
N GLU A 103 -12.42 26.55 -14.25
CA GLU A 103 -12.15 26.49 -12.81
C GLU A 103 -13.33 27.01 -11.99
N ALA A 104 -13.92 28.14 -12.38
CA ALA A 104 -15.12 28.68 -11.73
C ALA A 104 -16.31 27.72 -11.82
N GLU A 105 -16.49 27.06 -12.96
CA GLU A 105 -17.53 26.05 -13.14
C GLU A 105 -17.28 24.82 -12.26
N ILE A 106 -16.05 24.30 -12.21
CA ILE A 106 -15.68 23.17 -11.34
C ILE A 106 -15.94 23.51 -9.87
N LEU A 107 -15.60 24.72 -9.43
CA LEU A 107 -15.87 25.17 -8.06
C LEU A 107 -17.38 25.22 -7.77
N SER A 108 -18.16 25.79 -8.68
CA SER A 108 -19.63 25.83 -8.57
C SER A 108 -20.24 24.44 -8.50
N LEU A 109 -19.80 23.52 -9.37
CA LEU A 109 -20.26 22.13 -9.37
C LEU A 109 -19.84 21.38 -8.10
N THR A 110 -18.62 21.60 -7.62
CA THR A 110 -18.11 21.00 -6.38
C THR A 110 -18.95 21.45 -5.18
N GLN A 111 -19.30 22.74 -5.12
CA GLN A 111 -20.17 23.28 -4.08
C GLN A 111 -21.57 22.67 -4.15
N LYS A 112 -22.17 22.56 -5.33
CA LYS A 112 -23.46 21.88 -5.53
C LYS A 112 -23.41 20.42 -5.08
N ILE A 113 -22.34 19.70 -5.41
CA ILE A 113 -22.13 18.31 -4.95
C ILE A 113 -22.09 18.26 -3.42
N TYR A 114 -21.42 19.21 -2.76
CA TYR A 114 -21.38 19.26 -1.30
C TYR A 114 -22.76 19.51 -0.68
N GLU A 115 -23.55 20.41 -1.26
CA GLU A 115 -24.93 20.69 -0.83
C GLU A 115 -25.85 19.47 -1.04
N LEU A 116 -25.75 18.82 -2.20
CA LEU A 116 -26.56 17.65 -2.57
C LEU A 116 -26.20 16.38 -1.81
N LYS A 117 -24.91 16.16 -1.51
CA LYS A 117 -24.47 15.07 -0.61
C LYS A 117 -25.06 15.21 0.79
N GLY A 118 -25.73 16.33 1.08
CA GLY A 118 -26.31 16.66 2.35
C GLY A 118 -25.20 17.01 3.32
N LYS A 119 -25.51 17.88 4.28
CA LYS A 119 -24.72 17.97 5.50
C LYS A 119 -24.75 16.58 6.17
N MET A 120 -23.85 15.66 5.81
CA MET A 120 -23.50 14.52 6.67
C MET A 120 -23.36 15.14 8.06
N LYS A 121 -24.17 14.66 9.02
CA LYS A 121 -24.14 15.19 10.39
C LYS A 121 -22.68 15.30 10.77
N ARG A 122 -22.19 16.53 10.99
CA ARG A 122 -20.81 16.75 11.43
C ARG A 122 -20.62 15.78 12.60
N PRO A 123 -19.68 14.82 12.53
CA PRO A 123 -19.43 13.94 13.66
C PRO A 123 -19.25 14.82 14.89
N ILE A 124 -19.99 14.52 15.97
CA ILE A 124 -19.99 15.36 17.17
C ILE A 124 -18.54 15.49 17.64
N LEU A 125 -18.02 16.72 17.64
CA LEU A 125 -16.64 17.01 18.01
C LEU A 125 -16.46 16.67 19.50
N LYS A 126 -15.92 15.49 19.80
CA LYS A 126 -15.49 15.15 21.15
C LYS A 126 -14.18 15.89 21.44
N ARG A 127 -14.04 16.46 22.64
CA ARG A 127 -12.77 17.02 23.12
C ARG A 127 -11.78 15.88 23.31
N VAL A 128 -10.97 15.61 22.28
CA VAL A 128 -9.87 14.64 22.33
C VAL A 128 -8.63 15.38 22.85
N LYS A 129 -8.07 14.93 23.98
CA LYS A 129 -6.76 15.40 24.44
C LYS A 129 -5.71 14.91 23.44
N LYS A 130 -4.69 15.72 23.13
CA LYS A 130 -3.56 15.30 22.28
C LYS A 130 -3.04 13.95 22.83
N SER A 131 -2.97 12.93 21.98
CA SER A 131 -2.42 11.63 22.37
C SER A 131 -0.93 11.79 22.70
N ALA A 132 -0.37 10.91 23.54
CA ALA A 132 1.04 10.94 23.88
C ALA A 132 1.94 10.92 22.62
N ASP A 133 1.54 10.18 21.59
CA ASP A 133 2.22 10.13 20.29
C ASP A 133 2.24 11.48 19.55
N ALA A 134 1.17 12.28 19.66
CA ALA A 134 1.13 13.60 19.02
C ALA A 134 2.02 14.63 19.72
N VAL A 135 2.27 14.45 21.02
CA VAL A 135 3.18 15.30 21.80
C VAL A 135 4.63 14.86 21.56
N LEU A 136 4.89 13.55 21.55
CA LEU A 136 6.22 12.99 21.30
C LEU A 136 6.71 13.26 19.86
N GLY A 137 5.84 13.12 18.85
CA GLY A 137 6.19 13.43 17.46
C GLY A 137 6.42 14.93 17.16
N ALA A 138 5.86 15.82 17.99
CA ALA A 138 6.08 17.26 17.86
C ALA A 138 7.37 17.74 18.55
N LEU A 139 7.88 17.00 19.54
CA LEU A 139 9.15 17.27 20.22
C LEU A 139 10.36 16.54 19.60
N THR A 140 10.13 15.57 18.71
CA THR A 140 11.20 14.77 18.11
C THR A 140 11.29 15.02 16.61
N ASP A 141 12.33 15.73 16.17
CA ASP A 141 12.68 15.98 14.76
C ASP A 141 13.16 14.73 14.01
N ASN A 142 12.83 13.52 14.48
CA ASN A 142 13.22 12.29 13.81
C ASN A 142 12.02 11.65 13.10
N ARG A 143 11.99 11.80 11.78
CA ARG A 143 10.99 11.28 10.83
C ARG A 143 11.01 9.75 10.68
N VAL A 144 11.22 8.99 11.76
CA VAL A 144 11.41 7.53 11.74
C VAL A 144 10.46 6.78 12.70
N THR A 145 9.38 7.41 13.13
CA THR A 145 8.32 6.72 13.90
C THR A 145 6.97 6.92 13.24
N LYS A 146 6.84 6.44 11.99
CA LYS A 146 5.55 5.81 11.65
C LYS A 146 5.40 4.69 12.67
N ALA A 147 4.37 4.76 13.51
CA ALA A 147 4.02 3.67 14.41
C ALA A 147 3.59 2.48 13.54
N ASP A 148 4.58 1.79 12.98
CA ASP A 148 4.37 0.53 12.32
C ASP A 148 3.96 -0.42 13.42
N PHE A 149 2.67 -0.72 13.49
CA PHE A 149 2.11 -1.72 14.42
C PHE A 149 2.86 -3.07 14.31
N LYS A 150 3.54 -3.29 13.17
CA LYS A 150 4.41 -4.41 12.86
C LYS A 150 5.76 -4.39 13.58
N ALA A 151 6.29 -3.23 13.97
CA ALA A 151 7.60 -3.12 14.62
C ALA A 151 7.62 -3.64 16.06
N ASN A 152 6.45 -3.69 16.73
CA ASN A 152 6.32 -4.18 18.11
C ASN A 152 5.90 -5.66 18.22
N LEU A 153 5.77 -6.38 17.11
CA LEU A 153 5.56 -7.83 17.12
C LEU A 153 6.91 -8.55 17.11
N LYS A 154 7.21 -9.32 18.16
CA LYS A 154 8.37 -10.23 18.19
C LYS A 154 8.24 -11.25 17.06
N THR A 155 9.01 -11.11 15.99
CA THR A 155 9.23 -12.22 15.05
C THR A 155 10.00 -13.30 15.78
N VAL A 156 9.37 -14.45 16.05
CA VAL A 156 10.08 -15.65 16.53
C VAL A 156 11.01 -16.10 15.41
N LYS A 157 12.28 -15.69 15.48
CA LYS A 157 13.34 -16.42 14.80
C LYS A 157 13.30 -17.82 15.41
N LYS A 158 12.98 -18.82 14.59
CA LYS A 158 13.20 -20.22 14.92
C LYS A 158 14.71 -20.36 15.09
N GLU A 159 15.20 -20.26 16.32
CA GLU A 159 16.59 -20.61 16.64
C GLU A 159 16.82 -22.04 16.16
N GLU A 160 17.93 -22.26 15.45
CA GLU A 160 18.42 -23.60 15.15
C GLU A 160 18.63 -24.32 16.48
N GLU A 161 17.69 -25.20 16.79
CA GLU A 161 17.81 -26.18 17.86
C GLU A 161 19.08 -26.98 17.58
N LYS A 162 20.10 -26.77 18.43
CA LYS A 162 21.26 -27.67 18.52
C LYS A 162 20.70 -29.07 18.76
N LYS A 163 20.63 -29.85 17.68
CA LYS A 163 20.38 -31.28 17.74
C LYS A 163 21.59 -31.91 18.40
N GLU A 164 21.56 -32.00 19.72
CA GLU A 164 22.30 -33.02 20.44
C GLU A 164 21.92 -34.37 19.83
N GLU A 165 22.94 -35.08 19.39
CA GLU A 165 22.89 -36.39 18.77
C GLU A 165 22.45 -37.43 19.81
N VAL A 166 21.15 -37.44 20.15
CA VAL A 166 20.57 -38.46 21.02
C VAL A 166 20.29 -39.69 20.16
N THR A 167 21.32 -40.54 20.12
CA THR A 167 21.31 -41.89 19.58
C THR A 167 20.19 -42.73 20.20
N ASP A 168 19.32 -43.26 19.32
CA ASP A 168 18.39 -44.39 19.49
C ASP A 168 17.47 -44.38 20.73
N TRP A 169 16.22 -43.95 20.53
CA TRP A 169 15.15 -43.92 21.55
C TRP A 169 14.86 -45.28 22.20
N ARG A 170 15.31 -46.40 21.61
CA ARG A 170 15.18 -47.74 22.20
C ARG A 170 15.91 -47.89 23.54
N LYS A 171 17.07 -47.25 23.71
CA LYS A 171 17.90 -47.41 24.94
C LYS A 171 17.30 -46.74 26.17
N ASN A 172 16.55 -45.65 26.00
CA ASN A 172 15.91 -44.93 27.11
C ASN A 172 14.72 -45.70 27.70
N VAL A 173 14.04 -46.51 26.87
CA VAL A 173 12.87 -47.30 27.29
C VAL A 173 13.30 -48.56 28.04
N GLU A 174 14.36 -49.25 27.60
CA GLU A 174 14.91 -50.42 28.30
C GLU A 174 15.51 -50.07 29.67
N ALA A 175 16.07 -48.88 29.84
CA ALA A 175 16.59 -48.41 31.13
C ALA A 175 15.48 -48.20 32.19
N MET A 176 14.23 -47.96 31.77
CA MET A 176 13.09 -47.73 32.66
C MET A 176 12.24 -48.99 32.92
N SER A 177 12.50 -50.11 32.23
CA SER A 177 11.73 -51.35 32.36
C SER A 177 12.32 -52.34 33.40
N GLY A 178 13.37 -51.96 34.13
CA GLY A 178 14.15 -52.86 35.00
C GLY A 178 13.81 -52.87 36.49
N MET A 179 12.66 -52.35 36.92
CA MET A 179 12.22 -52.42 38.33
C MET A 179 11.12 -53.47 38.55
N GLU A 180 11.40 -54.70 38.12
CA GLU A 180 10.68 -55.92 38.51
C GLU A 180 11.23 -56.39 39.87
N GLY A 181 10.60 -56.00 40.98
CA GLY A 181 11.06 -56.40 42.31
C GLY A 181 10.11 -55.99 43.43
N ARG A 182 9.14 -56.85 43.72
CA ARG A 182 8.19 -56.78 44.85
C ARG A 182 8.89 -56.38 46.15
N LYS A 183 8.71 -55.12 46.58
CA LYS A 183 9.13 -54.61 47.88
C LYS A 183 8.27 -55.27 48.95
N LYS A 184 8.78 -56.36 49.54
CA LYS A 184 8.17 -57.05 50.68
C LYS A 184 8.19 -56.11 51.89
N LEU A 185 7.02 -55.62 52.29
CA LEU A 185 6.78 -55.14 53.65
C LEU A 185 6.01 -56.26 54.35
N PHE A 186 6.65 -56.86 55.36
CA PHE A 186 6.02 -57.80 56.29
C PHE A 186 5.51 -57.00 57.50
N ASP A 187 4.32 -57.35 58.00
CA ASP A 187 3.98 -57.22 59.42
C ASP A 187 2.93 -58.28 59.83
N ALA A 188 2.92 -58.63 61.12
CA ALA A 188 2.10 -59.56 61.91
C ALA A 188 2.68 -60.97 62.19
N GLY A 189 3.18 -61.14 63.43
CA GLY A 189 3.11 -62.41 64.16
C GLY A 189 4.13 -62.63 65.29
N GLN A 190 3.77 -62.20 66.52
CA GLN A 190 4.36 -62.48 67.85
C GLN A 190 5.78 -61.99 68.16
#